data_AF-A0A6M0BIP2-F1
#
_entry.id   AF-A0A6M0BIP2-F1
#
_cell.length_a   1.000
_cell.length_b   1.000
_cell.length_c   1.000
_cell.angle_alpha   90.00
_cell.angle_beta   90.00
_cell.angle_gamma   90.00
#
_symmetry.space_group_name_H-M   'P 1'
#
loop_
_entity.id
_entity.type
_entity.pdbx_description
1 polymer ?
#
loop_
_entity_poly.entity_id
_entity_poly.type
_entity_poly.pdbx_seq_one_letter_code
_entity_poly.pdbx_strand_id
1 'polypeptide(L)'
;MRLSAQSAPAVSVPSLTPEESPPQGIEILEAFANIPDVRKVSGKRHQVALCLALFTLAIAAGNRGFLAIGDWLNSYRDELPPAIQAPEG
;
A
#
# COMPACT_ATOMS: atom_id res chain seq x y z
N MET A 1 38.21 28.62 -48.14
CA MET A 1 37.16 28.88 -47.13
C MET A 1 36.60 27.52 -46.71
N ARG A 2 37.10 26.92 -45.62
CA ARG A 2 36.66 25.61 -45.13
C ARG A 2 35.67 25.83 -43.98
N LEU A 3 34.41 25.43 -44.17
CA LEU A 3 33.40 25.41 -43.11
C LEU A 3 33.62 24.12 -42.29
N SER A 4 34.17 24.26 -41.10
CA SER A 4 34.25 23.17 -40.13
C SER A 4 32.83 22.83 -39.65
N ALA A 5 32.38 21.61 -39.95
CA ALA A 5 31.16 21.06 -39.39
C ALA A 5 31.32 20.89 -37.88
N GLN A 6 30.59 21.68 -37.10
CA GLN A 6 30.55 21.57 -35.65
C GLN A 6 29.69 20.35 -35.28
N SER A 7 30.32 19.33 -34.70
CA SER A 7 29.65 18.16 -34.15
C SER A 7 28.82 18.57 -32.93
N ALA A 8 27.51 18.28 -32.96
CA ALA A 8 26.63 18.47 -31.81
C ALA A 8 27.05 17.56 -30.64
N PRO A 9 26.87 17.96 -29.37
CA PRO A 9 27.14 17.10 -28.24
C PRO A 9 26.06 16.01 -28.20
N ALA A 10 26.49 14.75 -28.10
CA ALA A 10 25.61 13.64 -27.81
C ALA A 10 25.03 13.87 -26.40
N VAL A 11 23.76 14.26 -26.32
CA VAL A 11 23.00 14.21 -25.09
C VAL A 11 22.84 12.74 -24.72
N SER A 12 23.64 12.29 -23.75
CA SER A 12 23.45 10.99 -23.11
C SER A 12 22.09 11.02 -22.39
N VAL A 13 21.07 10.49 -23.04
CA VAL A 13 19.81 10.16 -22.39
C VAL A 13 20.14 9.13 -21.29
N PRO A 14 19.84 9.40 -20.01
CA PRO A 14 19.96 8.36 -19.00
C PRO A 14 19.00 7.24 -19.40
N SER A 15 19.57 6.08 -19.72
CA SER A 15 18.81 4.86 -19.94
C SER A 15 18.06 4.58 -18.64
N LEU A 16 16.73 4.79 -18.65
CA LEU A 16 15.85 4.31 -17.59
C LEU A 16 15.89 2.79 -17.66
N THR A 17 16.84 2.20 -16.92
CA THR A 17 16.73 0.82 -16.50
C THR A 17 15.33 0.64 -15.90
N PRO A 18 14.60 -0.43 -16.24
CA PRO A 18 13.45 -0.83 -15.45
C PRO A 18 13.98 -1.05 -14.03
N GLU A 19 13.81 -0.07 -13.16
CA GLU A 19 13.91 -0.25 -11.72
C GLU A 19 12.93 -1.37 -11.40
N GLU A 20 13.47 -2.56 -11.24
CA GLU A 20 12.77 -3.73 -10.72
C GLU A 20 12.45 -3.38 -9.27
N SER A 21 11.39 -2.58 -9.10
CA SER A 21 10.91 -2.15 -7.82
C SER A 21 10.56 -3.43 -7.07
N PRO A 22 11.21 -3.74 -5.94
CA PRO A 22 10.85 -4.90 -5.14
C PRO A 22 9.35 -4.83 -4.89
N PRO A 23 8.63 -5.97 -4.81
CA PRO A 23 7.17 -5.98 -4.69
C PRO A 23 6.76 -4.91 -3.70
N GLN A 24 6.19 -3.82 -4.23
CA GLN A 24 6.08 -2.56 -3.51
C GLN A 24 5.17 -2.82 -2.32
N GLY A 25 5.79 -3.06 -1.17
CA GLY A 25 5.10 -3.22 0.08
C GLY A 25 4.26 -1.97 0.25
N ILE A 26 2.99 -2.14 0.62
CA ILE A 26 2.16 -1.00 0.96
C ILE A 26 2.81 -0.36 2.19
N GLU A 27 3.39 0.85 2.06
CA GLU A 27 4.17 1.51 3.13
C GLU A 27 3.42 1.55 4.47
N ILE A 28 2.10 1.77 4.44
CA ILE A 28 1.27 1.77 5.64
C ILE A 28 1.20 0.40 6.33
N LEU A 29 1.32 -0.72 5.59
CA LEU A 29 1.43 -2.05 6.19
C LEU A 29 2.81 -2.24 6.83
N GLU A 30 3.88 -1.78 6.19
CA GLU A 30 5.24 -1.86 6.72
C GLU A 30 5.40 -1.09 8.02
N ALA A 31 4.76 0.08 8.13
CA ALA A 31 4.72 0.87 9.35
C ALA A 31 4.18 0.09 10.56
N PHE A 32 3.33 -0.91 10.33
CA PHE A 32 2.73 -1.75 11.37
C PHE A 32 3.27 -3.18 11.41
N ALA A 33 4.21 -3.56 10.53
CA ALA A 33 4.69 -4.94 10.39
C ALA A 33 5.38 -5.49 11.65
N ASN A 34 6.02 -4.62 12.43
CA ASN A 34 6.75 -4.99 13.64
C ASN A 34 5.88 -5.01 14.91
N ILE A 35 4.57 -4.78 14.80
CA ILE A 35 3.66 -4.78 15.95
C ILE A 35 3.35 -6.24 16.32
N PRO A 36 3.69 -6.70 17.54
CA PRO A 36 3.43 -8.07 17.95
C PRO A 36 1.92 -8.35 18.06
N ASP A 37 1.45 -9.40 17.40
CA ASP A 37 0.06 -9.84 17.50
C ASP A 37 -0.16 -10.73 18.74
N VAL A 38 -0.55 -10.09 19.84
CA VAL A 38 -0.85 -10.72 21.14
C VAL A 38 -2.22 -11.40 21.21
N ARG A 39 -3.02 -11.38 20.13
CA ARG A 39 -4.34 -12.04 20.11
C ARG A 39 -4.18 -13.55 20.19
N LYS A 40 -5.17 -14.25 20.76
CA LYS A 40 -5.24 -15.72 20.68
C LYS A 40 -5.45 -16.14 19.24
N VAL A 41 -5.06 -17.37 18.88
CA VAL A 41 -5.23 -17.93 17.51
C VAL A 41 -6.67 -17.79 17.02
N SER A 42 -7.67 -17.98 17.89
CA SER A 42 -9.09 -17.79 17.57
C SER A 42 -9.49 -16.34 17.22
N GLY A 43 -8.68 -15.36 17.61
CA GLY A 43 -8.85 -13.93 17.28
C GLY A 43 -8.01 -13.45 16.10
N LYS A 44 -7.18 -14.31 15.50
CA LYS A 44 -6.30 -13.98 14.37
C LYS A 44 -6.92 -14.39 13.04
N ARG A 45 -7.99 -13.69 12.62
CA ARG A 45 -8.57 -13.85 11.28
C ARG A 45 -7.82 -13.06 10.21
N HIS A 46 -7.32 -11.89 10.60
CA HIS A 46 -6.57 -10.98 9.73
C HIS A 46 -5.28 -10.56 10.42
N GLN A 47 -4.23 -10.24 9.66
CA GLN A 47 -2.98 -9.72 10.21
C GLN A 47 -3.20 -8.41 10.96
N VAL A 48 -2.54 -8.23 12.11
CA VAL A 48 -2.72 -7.01 12.93
C VAL A 48 -2.34 -5.75 12.15
N ALA A 49 -1.28 -5.80 11.35
CA ALA A 49 -0.84 -4.70 10.50
C ALA A 49 -1.93 -4.26 9.51
N LEU A 50 -2.65 -5.22 8.92
CA LEU A 50 -3.75 -4.96 8.00
C LEU A 50 -4.93 -4.30 8.71
N CYS A 51 -5.31 -4.79 9.90
CA CYS A 51 -6.35 -4.17 10.71
C CYS A 51 -6.00 -2.71 11.06
N LEU A 52 -4.74 -2.46 11.46
CA LEU A 52 -4.27 -1.12 11.83
C LEU A 52 -4.22 -0.17 10.64
N ALA A 53 -3.79 -0.64 9.47
CA ALA A 53 -3.79 0.15 8.24
C ALA A 53 -5.20 0.60 7.85
N LEU A 54 -6.17 -0.32 7.86
CA LEU A 54 -7.58 0.01 7.58
C LEU A 54 -8.15 0.99 8.59
N PHE A 55 -7.86 0.79 9.88
CA PHE A 55 -8.36 1.67 10.94
C PHE A 55 -7.79 3.08 10.80
N THR A 56 -6.49 3.17 10.50
CA THR A 56 -5.79 4.43 10.23
C THR A 56 -6.40 5.15 9.03
N LEU A 57 -6.65 4.42 7.94
CA LEU A 57 -7.26 4.97 6.73
C LEU A 57 -8.69 5.45 6.99
N ALA A 58 -9.48 4.68 7.74
CA ALA A 58 -10.84 5.07 8.11
C ALA A 58 -10.87 6.35 8.96
N ILE A 59 -9.94 6.47 9.93
CA ILE A 59 -9.79 7.69 10.73
C ILE A 59 -9.34 8.86 9.86
N ALA A 60 -8.37 8.65 8.97
CA ALA A 60 -7.89 9.68 8.03
C ALA A 60 -8.99 10.16 7.08
N ALA A 61 -9.90 9.25 6.67
CA ALA A 61 -11.11 9.57 5.91
C ALA A 61 -12.20 10.30 6.73
N GLY A 62 -11.96 10.57 8.02
CA GLY A 62 -12.85 11.34 8.88
C GLY A 62 -13.91 10.52 9.62
N ASN A 63 -13.87 9.19 9.56
CA ASN A 63 -14.82 8.34 10.28
C ASN A 63 -14.60 8.45 11.79
N ARG A 64 -15.63 8.86 12.52
CA ARG A 64 -15.60 8.98 13.99
C ARG A 64 -16.43 7.88 14.62
N GLY A 65 -15.76 7.02 15.38
CA GLY A 65 -16.38 5.91 16.11
C GLY A 65 -16.44 4.61 15.32
N PHE A 66 -16.61 3.51 16.05
CA PHE A 66 -16.48 2.15 15.51
C PHE A 66 -17.54 1.79 14.47
N LEU A 67 -18.78 2.28 14.62
CA LEU A 67 -19.86 2.03 13.66
C LEU A 67 -19.56 2.67 12.31
N ALA A 68 -19.18 3.95 12.30
CA ALA A 68 -18.82 4.66 11.06
C ALA A 68 -17.64 4.00 10.33
N ILE A 69 -16.66 3.48 11.07
CA ILE A 69 -15.53 2.73 10.49
C ILE A 69 -16.01 1.41 9.87
N GLY A 70 -16.92 0.70 10.55
CA GLY A 70 -17.53 -0.53 10.02
C GLY A 70 -18.37 -0.28 8.77
N ASP A 71 -19.19 0.77 8.78
CA ASP A 71 -20.03 1.16 7.64
C ASP A 71 -19.17 1.61 6.45
N TRP A 72 -18.11 2.37 6.71
CA TRP A 72 -17.12 2.74 5.72
C TRP A 72 -16.47 1.50 5.12
N LEU A 73 -16.00 0.54 5.93
CA LEU A 73 -15.38 -0.69 5.44
C LEU A 73 -16.36 -1.55 4.61
N ASN A 74 -17.62 -1.63 5.03
CA ASN A 74 -18.66 -2.34 4.28
C ASN A 74 -18.94 -1.70 2.92
N SER A 75 -18.81 -0.38 2.80
CA SER A 75 -19.03 0.34 1.54
C SER A 75 -18.01 -0.04 0.46
N TYR A 76 -16.82 -0.52 0.86
CA TYR A 76 -15.76 -0.98 -0.05
C TYR A 76 -15.61 -2.49 -0.06
N ARG A 77 -16.55 -3.26 0.51
CA ARG A 77 -16.43 -4.70 0.71
C ARG A 77 -16.00 -5.47 -0.54
N ASP A 78 -16.54 -5.11 -1.70
CA ASP A 78 -16.27 -5.79 -2.98
C ASP A 78 -14.91 -5.39 -3.58
N GLU A 79 -14.36 -4.26 -3.16
CA GLU A 79 -13.05 -3.73 -3.59
C GLU A 79 -11.92 -4.15 -2.63
N LEU A 80 -12.27 -4.62 -1.43
CA LEU A 80 -11.29 -5.07 -0.45
C LEU A 80 -10.69 -6.42 -0.84
N PRO A 81 -9.37 -6.60 -0.66
CA PRO A 81 -8.72 -7.86 -0.97
C PRO A 81 -9.33 -9.00 -0.15
N PRO A 82 -9.39 -10.23 -0.70
CA PRO A 82 -9.98 -11.40 -0.04
C PRO A 82 -9.44 -11.67 1.37
N ALA A 83 -8.20 -11.24 1.64
CA ALA A 83 -7.56 -11.34 2.95
C ALA A 83 -8.27 -10.57 4.08
N ILE A 84 -9.18 -9.64 3.77
CA ILE A 84 -10.01 -8.88 4.72
C ILE A 84 -11.42 -9.48 4.83
N GLN A 85 -11.84 -10.30 3.87
CA GLN A 85 -13.13 -10.97 3.93
C GLN A 85 -13.09 -12.00 5.07
N ALA A 86 -14.13 -12.01 5.90
CA ALA A 86 -14.23 -13.00 6.97
C ALA A 86 -14.15 -14.40 6.33
N PRO A 87 -13.41 -15.36 6.91
CA PRO A 87 -13.46 -16.72 6.43
C PRO A 87 -14.91 -17.20 6.54
N GLU A 88 -15.52 -17.55 5.41
CA GLU A 88 -16.77 -18.33 5.37
C GLU A 88 -16.54 -19.55 6.27
N GLY A 89 -17.37 -19.67 7.32
CA GLY A 89 -17.25 -20.73 8.32
C GLY A 89 -17.66 -22.09 7.79
#